data_AF-A0A384JW06-F1
#
_entry.id   AF-A0A384JW06-F1
#
_cell.length_a   1.000
_cell.length_b   1.000
_cell.length_c   1.000
_cell.angle_alpha   90.00
_cell.angle_beta   90.00
_cell.angle_gamma   90.00
#
_symmetry.space_group_name_H-M   'P 1'
#
loop_
_entity.id
_entity.type
_entity.pdbx_description
1 polymer ?
#
loop_
_entity_poly.entity_id
_entity_poly.type
_entity_poly.pdbx_seq_one_letter_code
_entity_poly.pdbx_strand_id
1 'polypeptide(L)'
;MEPKANLWLLLVSERLELYESSLTSESQRRSYVVDQTEGETQEHILALYMQIPKLTGQELAYQLAAIYRNPAEVDHARTEYEHWVMPNTTQRGNFIVWYRKFRLLTTQAEVTNQQTLLRDLDRKISDFLARAVALHHKPCTTVGALADKLTEIDELEVSIRERNRYRPAREVAKKPGASSNSHQLTSNIPRSGTETPSPDQSLHRS
;
A
#
# COMPACT_ATOMS: atom_id res chain seq x y z
N MET A 1 3.07 24.38 -0.71
CA MET A 1 3.23 22.96 -1.08
C MET A 1 3.43 22.95 -2.58
N GLU A 2 4.65 22.70 -3.06
CA GLU A 2 4.85 22.49 -4.48
C GLU A 2 4.17 21.17 -4.89
N PRO A 3 3.38 21.15 -5.98
CA PRO A 3 2.96 19.88 -6.56
C PRO A 3 4.25 19.14 -6.99
N LYS A 4 4.47 17.94 -6.46
CA LYS A 4 5.63 17.11 -6.81
C LYS A 4 5.77 17.10 -8.34
N ALA A 5 6.89 17.59 -8.87
CA ALA A 5 7.07 17.90 -10.29
C ALA A 5 6.62 16.77 -11.23
N ASN A 6 6.85 15.51 -10.84
CA ASN A 6 6.40 14.32 -11.57
C ASN A 6 4.88 14.15 -11.64
N LEU A 7 4.15 14.47 -10.57
CA LEU A 7 2.69 14.42 -10.57
C LEU A 7 2.11 15.52 -11.46
N TRP A 8 2.68 16.72 -11.40
CA TRP A 8 2.29 17.81 -12.30
C TRP A 8 2.54 17.42 -13.76
N LEU A 9 3.72 16.88 -14.08
CA LEU A 9 4.06 16.41 -15.43
C LEU A 9 3.08 15.34 -15.93
N LEU A 10 2.73 14.36 -15.09
CA LEU A 10 1.76 13.32 -15.43
C LEU A 10 0.40 13.93 -15.79
N LEU A 11 -0.12 14.80 -14.93
CA LEU A 11 -1.44 15.44 -15.14
C LEU A 11 -1.47 16.32 -16.38
N VAL A 12 -0.40 17.09 -16.65
CA VAL A 12 -0.31 17.92 -17.85
C VAL A 12 -0.22 17.06 -19.11
N SER A 13 0.55 15.98 -19.08
CA SER A 13 0.68 15.05 -20.21
C SER A 13 -0.65 14.39 -20.54
N GLU A 14 -1.37 13.86 -19.53
CA GLU A 14 -2.69 13.26 -19.72
C GLU A 14 -3.69 14.26 -20.30
N ARG A 15 -3.65 15.53 -19.88
CA ARG A 15 -4.54 16.56 -20.42
C ARG A 15 -4.17 16.99 -21.83
N LEU A 16 -2.88 17.01 -22.18
CA LEU A 16 -2.43 17.26 -23.56
C LEU A 16 -2.93 16.15 -24.50
N GLU A 17 -2.91 14.89 -24.06
CA GLU A 17 -3.50 13.76 -24.79
C GLU A 17 -5.03 13.86 -24.87
N LEU A 18 -5.70 14.15 -23.75
CA LEU A 18 -7.15 14.27 -23.71
C LEU A 18 -7.67 15.37 -24.63
N TYR A 19 -6.97 16.50 -24.69
CA TYR A 19 -7.32 17.65 -25.52
C TYR A 19 -6.65 17.64 -26.89
N GLU A 20 -6.08 16.52 -27.34
CA GLU A 20 -5.36 16.43 -28.61
C GLU A 20 -6.19 16.94 -29.80
N SER A 21 -7.50 16.66 -29.80
CA SER A 21 -8.46 17.09 -30.83
C SER A 21 -8.84 18.57 -30.75
N SER A 22 -8.72 19.20 -29.59
CA SER A 22 -9.03 20.62 -29.34
C SER A 22 -7.81 21.52 -29.46
N LEU A 23 -6.63 21.01 -29.11
CA LEU A 23 -5.33 21.68 -29.21
C LEU A 23 -4.67 21.32 -30.55
N THR A 24 -5.20 21.91 -31.62
CA THR A 24 -4.88 21.56 -33.01
C THR A 24 -3.52 22.06 -33.48
N SER A 25 -2.82 22.90 -32.69
CA SER A 25 -1.49 23.41 -33.01
C SER A 25 -0.52 23.29 -31.85
N GLU A 26 0.77 23.14 -32.15
CA GLU A 26 1.83 23.19 -31.13
C GLU A 26 1.85 24.50 -30.37
N SER A 27 1.47 25.62 -31.00
CA SER A 27 1.34 26.90 -30.29
C SER A 27 0.29 26.82 -29.18
N GLN A 28 -0.87 26.22 -29.45
CA GLN A 28 -1.92 26.04 -28.44
C GLN A 28 -1.49 25.06 -27.34
N ARG A 29 -0.80 23.97 -27.69
CA ARG A 29 -0.26 23.01 -26.71
C ARG A 29 0.77 23.67 -25.79
N ARG A 30 1.66 24.49 -26.33
CA ARG A 30 2.65 25.23 -25.53
C ARG A 30 2.00 26.27 -24.63
N SER A 31 1.05 27.06 -25.16
CA SER A 31 0.28 28.01 -24.35
C SER A 31 -0.45 27.31 -23.22
N TYR A 32 -1.10 26.18 -23.50
CA TYR A 32 -1.77 25.38 -22.49
C TYR A 32 -0.85 25.02 -21.31
N VAL A 33 0.38 24.56 -21.58
CA VAL A 33 1.35 24.20 -20.53
C VAL A 33 1.78 25.43 -19.72
N VAL A 34 2.00 26.58 -20.37
CA VAL A 34 2.29 27.85 -19.68
C VAL A 34 1.13 28.22 -18.74
N ASP A 35 -0.12 28.07 -19.20
CA ASP A 35 -1.33 28.36 -18.40
C ASP A 35 -1.51 27.39 -17.22
N GLN A 36 -0.77 26.27 -17.15
CA GLN A 36 -0.76 25.36 -15.99
C GLN A 36 0.27 25.74 -14.92
N THR A 37 0.91 26.90 -15.03
CA THR A 37 1.94 27.38 -14.11
C THR A 37 1.56 28.73 -13.51
N GLU A 38 1.99 28.96 -12.27
CA GLU A 38 1.76 30.20 -11.53
C GLU A 38 3.02 30.57 -10.73
N GLY A 39 3.15 31.84 -10.35
CA GLY A 39 4.24 32.31 -9.48
C GLY A 39 5.63 32.15 -10.11
N GLU A 40 6.62 31.76 -9.30
CA GLU A 40 8.03 31.59 -9.72
C GLU A 40 8.19 30.56 -10.86
N THR A 41 7.35 29.52 -10.87
CA THR A 41 7.30 28.51 -11.94
C THR A 41 6.94 29.12 -13.30
N GLN A 42 6.15 30.20 -13.30
CA GLN A 42 5.76 30.91 -14.52
C GLN A 42 6.97 31.61 -15.17
N GLU A 43 7.87 32.17 -14.37
CA GLU A 43 9.08 32.82 -14.90
C GLU A 43 10.00 31.80 -15.57
N HIS A 44 10.20 30.63 -14.94
CA HIS A 44 11.00 29.55 -15.51
C HIS A 44 10.40 28.97 -16.80
N ILE A 45 9.08 28.75 -16.87
CA ILE A 45 8.48 28.22 -18.10
C ILE A 45 8.48 29.26 -19.22
N LEU A 46 8.36 30.55 -18.92
CA LEU A 46 8.46 31.61 -19.93
C LEU A 46 9.86 31.66 -20.53
N ALA A 47 10.91 31.43 -19.73
CA ALA A 47 12.28 31.31 -20.23
C ALA A 47 12.42 30.13 -21.22
N LEU A 48 11.90 28.96 -20.87
CA LEU A 48 11.87 27.79 -21.77
C LEU A 48 10.99 28.03 -23.02
N TYR A 49 9.88 28.76 -22.87
CA TYR A 49 8.97 29.09 -23.97
C TYR A 49 9.62 29.99 -25.03
N MET A 50 10.57 30.84 -24.62
CA MET A 50 11.31 31.73 -25.54
C MET A 50 12.53 31.06 -26.19
N GLN A 51 12.87 29.83 -25.83
CA GLN A 51 14.05 29.12 -26.33
C GLN A 51 13.99 28.83 -27.84
N ILE A 52 15.17 28.80 -28.47
CA ILE A 52 15.39 28.38 -29.86
C ILE A 52 16.34 27.17 -29.86
N PRO A 53 15.99 26.04 -30.52
CA PRO A 53 14.74 25.79 -31.23
C PRO A 53 13.52 25.74 -30.30
N LYS A 54 12.33 25.98 -30.86
CA LYS A 54 11.08 25.96 -30.09
C LYS A 54 10.78 24.52 -29.64
N LEU A 55 10.57 24.36 -28.34
CA LEU A 55 10.11 23.11 -27.73
C LEU A 55 8.62 22.87 -28.06
N THR A 56 8.24 21.62 -28.26
CA THR A 56 6.83 21.18 -28.28
C THR A 56 6.17 21.38 -26.92
N GLY A 57 4.83 21.33 -26.86
CA GLY A 57 4.12 21.43 -25.58
C GLY A 57 4.57 20.35 -24.58
N GLN A 58 4.76 19.13 -25.07
CA GLN A 58 5.20 18.01 -24.24
C GLN A 58 6.64 18.20 -23.73
N GLU A 59 7.57 18.60 -24.59
CA GLU A 59 8.97 18.88 -24.19
C GLU A 59 9.06 20.04 -23.20
N LEU A 60 8.21 21.06 -23.35
CA LEU A 60 8.15 22.19 -22.43
C LEU A 60 7.73 21.74 -21.02
N ALA A 61 6.71 20.87 -20.91
CA ALA A 61 6.31 20.29 -19.65
C ALA A 61 7.43 19.41 -19.04
N TYR A 62 8.09 18.59 -19.85
CA TYR A 62 9.21 17.76 -19.38
C TYR A 62 10.37 18.59 -18.83
N GLN A 63 10.80 19.63 -19.54
CA GLN A 63 11.92 20.46 -19.10
C GLN A 63 11.59 21.25 -17.84
N LEU A 64 10.37 21.79 -17.73
CA LEU A 64 9.95 22.46 -16.51
C LEU A 64 9.95 21.50 -15.32
N ALA A 65 9.36 20.31 -15.48
CA ALA A 65 9.33 19.32 -14.42
C ALA A 65 10.75 18.88 -14.00
N ALA A 66 11.70 18.84 -14.94
CA ALA A 66 13.09 18.52 -14.67
C ALA A 66 13.80 19.58 -13.79
N ILE A 67 13.47 20.87 -13.93
CA ILE A 67 14.02 21.95 -13.08
C ILE A 67 13.65 21.72 -11.61
N TYR A 68 12.41 21.32 -11.36
CA TYR A 68 11.87 21.11 -10.01
C TYR A 68 12.00 19.66 -9.53
N ARG A 69 12.65 18.80 -10.32
CA ARG A 69 12.87 17.41 -9.94
C ARG A 69 14.03 17.34 -8.97
N ASN A 70 13.75 16.86 -7.75
CA ASN A 70 14.79 16.50 -6.78
C ASN A 70 15.14 15.00 -6.90
N PRO A 71 16.32 14.63 -7.44
CA PRO A 71 16.68 13.22 -7.61
C PRO A 71 16.76 12.46 -6.28
N ALA A 72 17.18 13.13 -5.20
CA ALA A 72 17.29 12.51 -3.88
C ALA A 72 15.92 12.11 -3.32
N GLU A 73 14.87 12.89 -3.62
CA GLU A 73 13.50 12.52 -3.23
C GLU A 73 12.97 11.33 -4.01
N VAL A 74 13.33 11.19 -5.30
CA VAL A 74 12.97 10.02 -6.10
C VAL A 74 13.65 8.77 -5.57
N ASP A 75 14.95 8.85 -5.26
CA ASP A 75 15.70 7.71 -4.71
C ASP A 75 15.22 7.34 -3.30
N HIS A 76 14.89 8.34 -2.48
CA HIS A 76 14.26 8.10 -1.18
C HIS A 76 12.90 7.41 -1.34
N ALA A 77 12.04 7.89 -2.26
CA ALA A 77 10.76 7.28 -2.54
C ALA A 77 10.87 5.85 -3.09
N ARG A 78 11.89 5.56 -3.90
CA ARG A 78 12.21 4.18 -4.35
C ARG A 78 12.55 3.29 -3.16
N THR A 79 13.40 3.78 -2.25
CA THR A 79 13.76 3.05 -1.03
C THR A 79 12.53 2.80 -0.17
N GLU A 80 11.68 3.81 0.08
CA GLU A 80 10.43 3.64 0.81
C GLU A 80 9.50 2.65 0.12
N TYR A 81 9.32 2.78 -1.20
CA TYR A 81 8.49 1.91 -2.02
C TYR A 81 8.92 0.45 -1.93
N GLU A 82 10.22 0.16 -2.04
CA GLU A 82 10.78 -1.19 -1.95
C GLU A 82 10.42 -1.87 -0.62
N HIS A 83 10.43 -1.13 0.48
CA HIS A 83 10.14 -1.63 1.83
C HIS A 83 8.66 -1.49 2.22
N TRP A 84 7.85 -0.78 1.44
CA TRP A 84 6.42 -0.60 1.72
C TRP A 84 5.66 -1.89 1.43
N VAL A 85 5.41 -2.65 2.49
CA VAL A 85 4.61 -3.88 2.50
C VAL A 85 3.41 -3.65 3.40
N MET A 86 2.26 -4.18 3.02
CA MET A 86 1.03 -4.08 3.79
C MET A 86 1.23 -4.84 5.10
N PRO A 87 1.03 -4.18 6.26
CA PRO A 87 1.12 -4.88 7.52
C PRO A 87 0.01 -5.93 7.62
N ASN A 88 0.36 -7.10 8.14
CA ASN A 88 -0.58 -8.16 8.46
C ASN A 88 -1.43 -7.72 9.68
N THR A 89 -2.49 -6.95 9.42
CA THR A 89 -3.44 -6.51 10.45
C THR A 89 -4.82 -7.10 10.19
N THR A 90 -5.65 -7.12 11.23
CA THR A 90 -7.05 -7.53 11.16
C THR A 90 -8.00 -6.33 11.17
N GLN A 91 -7.51 -5.12 10.89
CA GLN A 91 -8.30 -3.89 10.93
C GLN A 91 -9.01 -3.64 9.60
N ARG A 92 -10.26 -3.16 9.68
CA ARG A 92 -11.11 -2.87 8.52
C ARG A 92 -10.54 -1.73 7.68
N GLY A 93 -10.63 -1.87 6.35
CA GLY A 93 -10.27 -0.79 5.42
C GLY A 93 -8.78 -0.49 5.40
N ASN A 94 -7.96 -1.41 5.90
CA ASN A 94 -6.52 -1.28 5.89
C ASN A 94 -6.01 -1.31 4.44
N PHE A 95 -6.67 -2.07 3.56
CA PHE A 95 -6.24 -2.15 2.16
C PHE A 95 -6.32 -0.80 1.45
N ILE A 96 -7.46 -0.08 1.52
CA ILE A 96 -7.63 1.17 0.75
C ILE A 96 -6.66 2.27 1.23
N VAL A 97 -6.42 2.35 2.55
CA VAL A 97 -5.47 3.31 3.13
C VAL A 97 -4.05 2.97 2.69
N TRP A 98 -3.66 1.70 2.80
CA TRP A 98 -2.36 1.23 2.34
C TRP A 98 -2.18 1.44 0.83
N TYR A 99 -3.19 1.12 0.03
CA TYR A 99 -3.18 1.22 -1.43
C TYR A 99 -3.02 2.67 -1.90
N ARG A 100 -3.66 3.64 -1.24
CA ARG A 100 -3.44 5.07 -1.53
C ARG A 100 -1.97 5.47 -1.31
N LYS A 101 -1.36 5.02 -0.21
CA LYS A 101 0.06 5.29 0.07
C LYS A 101 0.97 4.52 -0.91
N PHE A 102 0.65 3.29 -1.26
CA PHE A 102 1.33 2.52 -2.29
C PHE A 102 1.33 3.25 -3.63
N ARG A 103 0.17 3.71 -4.11
CA ARG A 103 0.04 4.49 -5.35
C ARG A 103 0.83 5.78 -5.31
N LEU A 104 0.77 6.49 -4.19
CA LEU A 104 1.55 7.71 -3.98
C LEU A 104 3.06 7.43 -4.07
N LEU A 105 3.55 6.38 -3.41
CA LEU A 105 4.95 5.99 -3.45
C LEU A 105 5.39 5.54 -4.84
N THR A 106 4.57 4.76 -5.57
CA THR A 106 4.89 4.35 -6.94
C THR A 106 5.04 5.53 -7.88
N THR A 107 4.18 6.55 -7.75
CA THR A 107 4.29 7.78 -8.55
C THR A 107 5.56 8.56 -8.21
N GLN A 108 5.92 8.65 -6.93
CA GLN A 108 7.12 9.36 -6.49
C GLN A 108 8.41 8.63 -6.87
N ALA A 109 8.39 7.30 -6.84
CA ALA A 109 9.49 6.42 -7.24
C ALA A 109 9.62 6.25 -8.76
N GLU A 110 8.70 6.84 -9.54
CA GLU A 110 8.61 6.74 -11.00
C GLU A 110 8.39 5.31 -11.52
N VAL A 111 7.68 4.49 -10.74
CA VAL A 111 7.29 3.13 -11.14
C VAL A 111 5.98 3.20 -11.92
N THR A 112 6.08 3.28 -13.24
CA THR A 112 4.92 3.47 -14.15
C THR A 112 4.52 2.20 -14.89
N ASN A 113 5.38 1.19 -14.96
CA ASN A 113 5.13 -0.03 -15.72
C ASN A 113 3.98 -0.86 -15.08
N GLN A 114 2.88 -1.04 -15.82
CA GLN A 114 1.68 -1.72 -15.33
C GLN A 114 1.91 -3.16 -14.87
N GLN A 115 2.75 -3.94 -15.57
CA GLN A 115 3.06 -5.32 -15.19
C GLN A 115 3.87 -5.38 -13.90
N THR A 116 4.81 -4.45 -13.74
CA THR A 116 5.59 -4.29 -12.51
C THR A 116 4.68 -3.93 -11.34
N LEU A 117 3.79 -2.95 -11.53
CA LEU A 117 2.82 -2.54 -10.52
C LEU A 117 1.84 -3.65 -10.13
N LEU A 118 1.38 -4.45 -11.10
CA LEU A 118 0.52 -5.61 -10.83
C LEU A 118 1.23 -6.65 -9.96
N ARG A 119 2.45 -7.04 -10.35
CA ARG A 119 3.27 -7.99 -9.61
C ARG A 119 3.59 -7.47 -8.21
N ASP A 120 3.94 -6.20 -8.10
CA ASP A 120 4.35 -5.62 -6.83
C ASP A 120 3.14 -5.41 -5.90
N LEU A 121 1.95 -5.08 -6.45
CA LEU A 121 0.70 -5.09 -5.71
C LEU A 121 0.39 -6.48 -5.14
N ASP A 122 0.50 -7.54 -5.95
CA ASP A 122 0.28 -8.93 -5.51
C ASP A 122 1.30 -9.39 -4.45
N ARG A 123 2.56 -8.95 -4.54
CA ARG A 123 3.62 -9.34 -3.59
C ARG A 123 3.61 -8.55 -2.28
N LYS A 124 3.07 -7.33 -2.27
CA LYS A 124 3.16 -6.41 -1.13
C LYS A 124 1.88 -6.33 -0.31
N ILE A 125 0.78 -6.95 -0.74
CA ILE A 125 -0.42 -7.11 0.07
C ILE A 125 -0.21 -8.08 1.23
N SER A 126 -1.12 -8.04 2.20
CA SER A 126 -1.10 -8.98 3.33
C SER A 126 -1.29 -10.42 2.88
N ASP A 127 -0.74 -11.37 3.64
CA ASP A 127 -0.85 -12.80 3.32
C ASP A 127 -2.30 -13.27 3.26
N PHE A 128 -3.17 -12.62 4.04
CA PHE A 128 -4.60 -12.87 4.03
C PHE A 128 -5.22 -12.54 2.67
N LEU A 129 -4.98 -11.33 2.17
CA LEU A 129 -5.52 -10.88 0.88
C LEU A 129 -4.92 -11.67 -0.28
N ALA A 130 -3.63 -12.00 -0.22
CA ALA A 130 -2.97 -12.84 -1.23
C ALA A 130 -3.66 -14.21 -1.35
N ARG A 131 -3.93 -14.89 -0.22
CA ARG A 131 -4.66 -16.17 -0.22
C ARG A 131 -6.09 -16.02 -0.72
N ALA A 132 -6.80 -14.97 -0.30
CA ALA A 132 -8.18 -14.75 -0.72
C ALA A 132 -8.27 -14.50 -2.23
N VAL A 133 -7.40 -13.66 -2.80
CA VAL A 133 -7.36 -13.43 -4.25
C VAL A 133 -7.01 -14.69 -5.02
N ALA A 134 -6.07 -15.51 -4.52
CA ALA A 134 -5.70 -16.78 -5.16
C ALA A 134 -6.87 -17.78 -5.23
N LEU A 135 -7.76 -17.79 -4.23
CA LEU A 135 -8.98 -18.62 -4.25
C LEU A 135 -10.00 -18.15 -5.30
N HIS A 136 -10.00 -16.85 -5.63
CA HIS A 136 -10.86 -16.30 -6.67
C HIS A 136 -10.17 -16.39 -8.05
N HIS A 137 -10.32 -17.51 -8.73
CA HIS A 137 -9.71 -17.92 -10.02
C HIS A 137 -9.73 -16.94 -11.21
N LYS A 138 -10.34 -15.75 -11.10
CA LYS A 138 -10.38 -14.77 -12.21
C LYS A 138 -9.10 -13.93 -12.24
N PRO A 139 -8.29 -14.00 -13.32
CA PRO A 139 -7.08 -13.18 -13.44
C PRO A 139 -7.46 -11.71 -13.66
N CYS A 140 -6.83 -10.81 -12.90
CA CYS A 140 -6.94 -9.37 -13.10
C CYS A 140 -5.81 -8.89 -14.02
N THR A 141 -6.14 -8.19 -15.09
CA THR A 141 -5.18 -7.71 -16.10
C THR A 141 -4.76 -6.25 -15.90
N THR A 142 -5.41 -5.54 -14.98
CA THR A 142 -5.13 -4.14 -14.65
C THR A 142 -4.96 -3.96 -13.15
N VAL A 143 -4.12 -3.01 -12.75
CA VAL A 143 -3.89 -2.67 -11.34
C VAL A 143 -5.19 -2.25 -10.67
N GLY A 144 -6.03 -1.48 -11.37
CA GLY A 144 -7.36 -1.09 -10.89
C GLY A 144 -8.26 -2.28 -10.60
N ALA A 145 -8.39 -3.23 -11.55
CA ALA A 145 -9.22 -4.42 -11.35
C ALA A 145 -8.73 -5.30 -10.19
N LEU A 146 -7.43 -5.38 -9.96
CA LEU A 146 -6.88 -6.09 -8.79
C LEU A 146 -7.18 -5.34 -7.49
N ALA A 147 -7.00 -4.01 -7.48
CA ALA A 147 -7.27 -3.19 -6.30
C ALA A 147 -8.75 -3.18 -5.90
N ASP A 148 -9.67 -3.12 -6.86
CA ASP A 148 -11.11 -3.15 -6.60
C ASP A 148 -11.51 -4.48 -5.94
N LYS A 149 -11.00 -5.59 -6.48
CA LYS A 149 -11.22 -6.94 -5.93
C LYS A 149 -10.64 -7.10 -4.52
N LEU A 150 -9.44 -6.58 -4.29
CA LEU A 150 -8.79 -6.59 -2.98
C LEU A 150 -9.59 -5.76 -1.96
N THR A 151 -10.16 -4.64 -2.39
CA THR A 151 -11.03 -3.79 -1.55
C THR A 151 -12.31 -4.54 -1.16
N GLU A 152 -12.97 -5.18 -2.13
CA GLU A 152 -14.17 -5.99 -1.87
C GLU A 152 -13.90 -7.12 -0.86
N ILE A 153 -12.78 -7.81 -1.01
CA ILE A 153 -12.37 -8.89 -0.09
C ILE A 153 -12.10 -8.35 1.32
N ASP A 154 -11.37 -7.23 1.45
CA ASP A 154 -11.05 -6.59 2.73
C ASP A 154 -12.33 -6.19 3.49
N GLU A 155 -13.34 -5.69 2.78
CA GLU A 155 -14.63 -5.29 3.34
C GLU A 155 -15.52 -6.49 3.74
N LEU A 156 -15.56 -7.53 2.88
CA LEU A 156 -16.35 -8.74 3.14
C LEU A 156 -15.82 -9.53 4.33
N GLU A 157 -14.50 -9.64 4.48
CA GLU A 157 -13.90 -10.40 5.57
C GLU A 157 -14.24 -9.79 6.93
N VAL A 158 -14.11 -8.47 7.05
CA VAL A 158 -14.46 -7.76 8.27
C VAL A 158 -15.93 -8.00 8.62
N SER A 159 -16.81 -7.92 7.63
CA SER A 159 -18.24 -8.17 7.82
C SER A 159 -18.51 -9.59 8.35
N ILE A 160 -17.79 -10.60 7.84
CA ILE A 160 -17.88 -11.99 8.33
C ILE A 160 -17.31 -12.14 9.74
N ARG A 161 -16.17 -11.52 10.05
CA ARG A 161 -15.54 -11.57 11.38
C ARG A 161 -16.37 -10.87 12.44
N GLU A 162 -16.90 -9.68 12.16
CA GLU A 162 -17.83 -8.97 13.03
C GLU A 162 -19.07 -9.82 13.30
N ARG A 163 -19.68 -10.38 12.25
CA ARG A 163 -20.81 -11.30 12.40
C ARG A 163 -20.49 -12.53 13.26
N ASN A 164 -19.30 -13.10 13.11
CA ASN A 164 -18.86 -14.25 13.92
C ASN A 164 -18.51 -13.87 15.36
N ARG A 165 -18.05 -12.64 15.61
CA ARG A 165 -17.76 -12.10 16.96
C ARG A 165 -19.02 -11.95 17.80
N TYR A 166 -20.15 -11.62 17.15
CA TYR A 166 -21.46 -11.50 17.80
C TYR A 166 -22.29 -12.79 17.71
N ARG A 167 -21.74 -13.89 17.18
CA ARG A 167 -22.45 -15.15 17.16
C ARG A 167 -22.51 -15.69 18.59
N PRO A 168 -23.69 -15.83 19.22
CA PRO A 168 -23.78 -16.43 20.53
C PRO A 168 -23.16 -17.83 20.45
N ALA A 169 -22.29 -18.16 21.42
CA ALA A 169 -21.70 -19.48 21.52
C ALA A 169 -22.86 -20.48 21.48
N ARG A 170 -22.94 -21.25 20.39
CA ARG A 170 -23.98 -22.25 20.22
C ARG A 170 -23.77 -23.21 21.37
N GLU A 171 -24.68 -23.22 22.34
CA GLU A 171 -24.67 -24.19 23.43
C GLU A 171 -24.45 -25.55 22.79
N VAL A 172 -23.31 -26.16 23.11
CA VAL A 172 -23.02 -27.53 22.73
C VAL A 172 -24.10 -28.33 23.44
N ALA A 173 -25.14 -28.72 22.70
CA ALA A 173 -26.18 -29.58 23.22
C ALA A 173 -25.49 -30.81 23.79
N LYS A 174 -25.42 -30.90 25.13
CA LYS A 174 -25.00 -32.09 25.84
C LYS A 174 -25.88 -33.21 25.31
N LYS A 175 -25.29 -34.14 24.54
CA LYS A 175 -25.93 -35.41 24.25
C LYS A 175 -26.31 -36.05 25.59
N PRO A 176 -27.58 -36.35 25.86
CA PRO A 176 -27.93 -37.12 27.03
C PRO A 176 -27.54 -38.57 26.76
N GLY A 177 -26.58 -39.10 27.52
CA GLY A 177 -26.21 -40.51 27.44
C GLY A 177 -24.71 -40.74 27.34
N ALA A 178 -24.00 -40.50 28.44
CA ALA A 178 -22.81 -41.28 28.76
C ALA A 178 -22.83 -41.50 30.26
N SER A 179 -23.25 -42.69 30.64
CA SER A 179 -23.30 -43.20 32.00
C SER A 179 -21.94 -43.02 32.66
N SER A 180 -21.94 -42.42 33.86
CA SER A 180 -20.85 -42.49 34.81
C SER A 180 -20.42 -43.94 35.01
N ASN A 181 -19.13 -44.21 34.88
CA ASN A 181 -18.46 -45.22 35.68
C ASN A 181 -17.12 -44.64 36.12
N SER A 182 -17.11 -44.15 37.36
CA SER A 182 -15.90 -43.87 38.12
C SER A 182 -15.19 -45.19 38.41
N HIS A 183 -14.11 -45.47 37.69
CA HIS A 183 -13.06 -46.34 38.22
C HIS A 183 -11.87 -45.47 38.59
N GLN A 184 -11.71 -45.27 39.90
CA GLN A 184 -10.49 -44.78 40.53
C GLN A 184 -9.33 -45.70 40.13
N LEU A 185 -8.31 -45.11 39.51
CA LEU A 185 -6.95 -45.64 39.47
C LEU A 185 -6.08 -44.62 40.18
N THR A 186 -5.90 -44.83 41.49
CA THR A 186 -4.91 -44.09 42.28
C THR A 186 -3.52 -44.52 41.84
N SER A 187 -2.75 -43.56 41.34
CA SER A 187 -1.36 -43.73 40.95
C SER A 187 -0.48 -43.89 42.20
N ASN A 188 0.30 -44.96 42.22
CA ASN A 188 1.39 -45.17 43.14
C ASN A 188 2.49 -44.13 42.90
N ILE A 189 2.82 -43.35 43.93
CA ILE A 189 4.04 -42.53 44.01
C ILE A 189 5.01 -43.26 44.95
N PRO A 190 6.26 -43.52 44.53
CA PRO A 190 7.37 -43.55 45.47
C PRO A 190 8.33 -42.41 45.14
N ARG A 191 8.55 -41.51 46.11
CA ARG A 191 9.71 -40.62 46.09
C ARG A 191 10.27 -40.49 47.51
N SER A 192 11.31 -41.26 47.76
CA SER A 192 12.23 -41.13 48.89
C SER A 192 13.37 -40.17 48.52
N GLY A 193 13.86 -39.43 49.52
CA GLY A 193 15.12 -38.66 49.50
C GLY A 193 14.89 -37.14 49.38
N THR A 194 14.81 -36.30 50.43
CA THR A 194 15.89 -35.80 51.32
C THR A 194 17.15 -35.44 50.51
N GLU A 195 17.59 -34.19 50.34
CA GLU A 195 17.93 -33.16 51.34
C GLU A 195 18.12 -31.77 50.70
N THR A 196 17.95 -30.76 51.56
CA THR A 196 18.22 -29.30 51.50
C THR A 196 19.65 -28.90 51.08
N PRO A 197 19.85 -27.64 50.63
CA PRO A 197 20.25 -26.58 51.58
C PRO A 197 19.49 -25.25 51.42
N SER A 198 19.50 -24.51 52.55
CA SER A 198 18.87 -23.21 52.82
C SER A 198 19.49 -22.01 52.07
N PRO A 199 18.77 -20.86 52.06
CA PRO A 199 19.16 -19.62 51.39
C PRO A 199 20.02 -18.73 52.30
N ASP A 200 20.82 -17.83 51.72
CA ASP A 200 21.15 -16.58 52.40
C ASP A 200 21.42 -15.42 51.42
N GLN A 201 20.87 -14.27 51.77
CA GLN A 201 21.02 -12.99 51.09
C GLN A 201 22.14 -12.20 51.75
N SER A 202 22.97 -11.47 51.00
CA SER A 202 23.41 -10.13 51.42
C SER A 202 24.19 -9.39 50.33
N LEU A 203 23.80 -8.14 50.15
CA LEU A 203 24.51 -7.06 49.46
C LEU A 203 25.89 -6.81 50.11
N HIS A 204 26.89 -6.40 49.32
CA HIS A 204 27.55 -5.09 49.52
C HIS A 204 28.47 -4.71 48.36
N ARG A 205 28.47 -3.39 48.08
CA ARG A 205 29.49 -2.54 47.43
C ARG A 205 30.91 -3.14 47.47
N SER A 206 31.74 -3.04 46.44
CA SER A 206 32.21 -1.85 45.74
C SER A 206 32.95 -2.26 44.47
#